data_AF-A0A1V4DTB2-F1
#
_entry.id   AF-A0A1V4DTB2-F1
#
_cell.length_a   1.000
_cell.length_b   1.000
_cell.length_c   1.000
_cell.angle_alpha   90.00
_cell.angle_beta   90.00
_cell.angle_gamma   90.00
#
_symmetry.space_group_name_H-M   'P 1'
#
loop_
_entity.id
_entity.type
_entity.pdbx_description
1 polymer ?
#
loop_
_entity_poly.entity_id
_entity_poly.type
_entity_poly.pdbx_seq_one_letter_code
_entity_poly.pdbx_strand_id
1 'polypeptide(L)'
;MDRGVLELDAPMQRYWPELTAPATVRHVLSHQAGVVALDQLVPTETFYDWHRLCALLAAQEPSWEPGTAHGESALFYGHLVGELVRRTDGRTLGRFLAEEVCGPHELDFHIGLGPAEQARAIELTGLTPAFRAAALDGKPDLYHRAIGNPLGAQDPAVVNSAAWRAAEIPAVNGHGTARAVAGFYSALPRLLSADLLAEATTAQCSGMDAVFGAQTSWGLGFGIDGDDYGMGGLGGNYAGAAGYTFAFLAGHAGDFDRATDLENALRAVLGLGPILE
;
A
#
# COMPACT_ATOMS: atom_id res chain seq x y z
N MET A 1 -17.46 -2.85 2.23
CA MET A 1 -18.22 -3.65 1.25
C MET A 1 -19.13 -4.63 1.95
N ASP A 2 -18.63 -5.69 2.61
CA ASP A 2 -19.48 -6.71 3.27
C ASP A 2 -20.49 -6.17 4.30
N ARG A 3 -20.16 -5.08 5.00
CA ARG A 3 -21.06 -4.40 5.94
C ARG A 3 -22.14 -3.54 5.26
N GLY A 4 -22.17 -3.47 3.93
CA GLY A 4 -23.10 -2.66 3.14
C GLY A 4 -22.87 -1.14 3.19
N VAL A 5 -21.78 -0.67 3.80
CA VAL A 5 -21.49 0.78 3.99
C VAL A 5 -20.75 1.43 2.82
N LEU A 6 -20.12 0.61 1.97
CA LEU A 6 -19.41 1.02 0.76
C LEU A 6 -19.84 0.10 -0.38
N GLU A 7 -19.90 0.64 -1.59
CA GLU A 7 -20.22 -0.05 -2.84
C GLU A 7 -19.08 0.17 -3.83
N LEU A 8 -18.60 -0.90 -4.48
CA LEU A 8 -17.42 -0.85 -5.36
C LEU A 8 -17.61 0.09 -6.56
N ASP A 9 -18.76 -0.01 -7.22
CA ASP A 9 -19.02 0.74 -8.46
C ASP A 9 -19.71 2.08 -8.22
N ALA A 10 -19.91 2.46 -6.95
CA ALA A 10 -20.40 3.79 -6.62
C ALA A 10 -19.33 4.85 -6.91
N PRO A 11 -19.73 6.04 -7.39
CA PRO A 11 -18.81 7.16 -7.55
C PRO A 11 -18.22 7.55 -6.20
N MET A 12 -16.92 7.85 -6.17
CA MET A 12 -16.22 8.26 -4.96
C MET A 12 -16.88 9.46 -4.28
N GLN A 13 -17.46 10.38 -5.06
CA GLN A 13 -18.16 11.58 -4.59
C GLN A 13 -19.36 11.27 -3.68
N ARG A 14 -19.91 10.04 -3.74
CA ARG A 14 -20.94 9.60 -2.79
C ARG A 14 -20.42 9.58 -1.35
N TYR A 15 -19.14 9.26 -1.17
CA TYR A 15 -18.49 9.14 0.14
C TYR A 15 -17.58 10.31 0.43
N TRP A 16 -16.93 10.86 -0.59
CA TRP A 16 -15.99 11.97 -0.50
C TRP A 16 -16.34 13.04 -1.57
N PRO A 17 -17.34 13.89 -1.32
CA PRO A 17 -17.85 14.87 -2.29
C PRO A 17 -16.79 15.84 -2.85
N GLU A 18 -15.74 16.10 -2.08
CA GLU A 18 -14.67 17.03 -2.43
C GLU A 18 -13.67 16.44 -3.44
N LEU A 19 -13.61 15.12 -3.60
CA LEU A 19 -12.72 14.48 -4.58
C LEU A 19 -13.19 14.81 -6.00
N THR A 20 -12.35 15.50 -6.77
CA THR A 20 -12.67 15.94 -8.14
C THR A 20 -12.56 14.81 -9.16
N ALA A 21 -11.67 13.85 -8.95
CA ALA A 21 -11.49 12.71 -9.84
C ALA A 21 -12.81 11.91 -9.97
N PRO A 22 -13.38 11.73 -11.18
CA PRO A 22 -14.65 11.04 -11.40
C PRO A 22 -14.48 9.50 -11.35
N ALA A 23 -13.83 9.02 -10.29
CA ALA A 23 -13.50 7.62 -10.07
C ALA A 23 -14.60 6.90 -9.26
N THR A 24 -14.69 5.58 -9.40
CA THR A 24 -15.45 4.71 -8.49
C THR A 24 -14.56 4.24 -7.34
N VAL A 25 -15.16 3.63 -6.31
CA VAL A 25 -14.37 2.99 -5.24
C VAL A 25 -13.49 1.87 -5.80
N ARG A 26 -13.98 1.11 -6.78
CA ARG A 26 -13.22 0.09 -7.50
C ARG A 26 -11.98 0.69 -8.16
N HIS A 27 -12.13 1.81 -8.87
CA HIS A 27 -10.98 2.47 -9.51
C HIS A 27 -9.91 2.89 -8.50
N VAL A 28 -10.30 3.35 -7.30
CA VAL A 28 -9.33 3.69 -6.25
C VAL A 28 -8.63 2.44 -5.74
N LEU A 29 -9.39 1.38 -5.42
CA LEU A 29 -8.84 0.14 -4.85
C LEU A 29 -7.90 -0.59 -5.81
N SER A 30 -8.08 -0.44 -7.12
CA SER A 30 -7.26 -1.08 -8.15
C SER A 30 -6.31 -0.13 -8.87
N HIS A 31 -5.94 1.01 -8.27
CA HIS A 31 -4.98 1.98 -8.83
C HIS A 31 -5.34 2.58 -10.20
N GLN A 32 -6.63 2.64 -10.54
CA GLN A 32 -7.15 3.21 -11.79
C GLN A 32 -7.67 4.64 -11.64
N ALA A 33 -7.68 5.22 -10.44
CA ALA A 33 -8.27 6.54 -10.18
C ALA A 33 -7.47 7.74 -10.74
N GLY A 34 -6.20 7.56 -11.11
CA GLY A 34 -5.36 8.63 -11.68
C GLY A 34 -4.85 9.67 -10.68
N VAL A 35 -5.16 9.55 -9.38
CA VAL A 35 -4.66 10.43 -8.32
C VAL A 35 -3.38 9.84 -7.74
N VAL A 36 -2.25 10.12 -8.40
CA VAL A 36 -0.94 9.48 -8.12
C VAL A 36 0.16 10.45 -7.74
N ALA A 37 -0.03 11.75 -7.96
CA ALA A 37 0.95 12.79 -7.71
C ALA A 37 0.25 14.05 -7.17
N LEU A 38 1.02 14.94 -6.54
CA LEU A 38 0.57 16.29 -6.21
C LEU A 38 1.19 17.28 -7.20
N ASP A 39 0.37 18.17 -7.75
CA ASP A 39 0.82 19.23 -8.66
C ASP A 39 1.81 20.21 -8.02
N GLN A 40 1.59 20.52 -6.74
CA GLN A 40 2.43 21.43 -5.99
C GLN A 40 3.45 20.65 -5.15
N LEU A 41 4.69 21.13 -5.11
CA LEU A 41 5.70 20.62 -4.19
C LEU A 41 5.33 20.97 -2.75
N VAL A 42 5.24 19.97 -1.88
CA VAL A 42 4.86 20.16 -0.48
C VAL A 42 5.93 19.62 0.48
N PRO A 43 6.08 20.22 1.66
CA PRO A 43 7.11 19.82 2.61
C PRO A 43 6.72 18.52 3.34
N THR A 44 7.70 17.88 3.98
CA THR A 44 7.57 16.61 4.70
C THR A 44 6.41 16.60 5.70
N GLU A 45 6.16 17.71 6.39
CA GLU A 45 5.12 17.84 7.41
C GLU A 45 3.71 17.58 6.85
N THR A 46 3.54 17.67 5.53
CA THR A 46 2.28 17.30 4.87
C THR A 46 1.93 15.82 5.09
N PHE A 47 2.92 14.93 5.22
CA PHE A 47 2.66 13.53 5.60
C PHE A 47 2.03 13.39 6.99
N TYR A 48 2.24 14.36 7.87
CA TYR A 48 1.79 14.30 9.27
C TYR A 48 0.45 15.00 9.47
N ASP A 49 -0.07 15.68 8.44
CA ASP A 49 -1.35 16.36 8.44
C ASP A 49 -2.30 15.68 7.44
N TRP A 50 -3.06 14.72 7.98
CA TRP A 50 -4.05 13.95 7.23
C TRP A 50 -5.01 14.85 6.44
N HIS A 51 -5.57 15.87 7.09
CA HIS A 51 -6.58 16.73 6.48
C HIS A 51 -6.00 17.56 5.35
N ARG A 52 -4.80 18.11 5.53
CA ARG A 52 -4.10 18.85 4.48
C ARG A 52 -3.79 17.94 3.28
N LEU A 53 -3.25 16.75 3.51
CA LEU A 53 -2.90 15.84 2.41
C LEU A 53 -4.15 15.37 1.66
N CYS A 54 -5.20 14.95 2.37
CA CYS A 54 -6.47 14.57 1.73
C CYS A 54 -7.08 15.75 0.95
N ALA A 55 -7.05 16.98 1.47
CA ALA A 55 -7.55 18.15 0.73
C ALA A 55 -6.77 18.41 -0.57
N LEU A 56 -5.44 18.19 -0.55
CA LEU A 56 -4.61 18.31 -1.74
C LEU A 56 -4.94 17.23 -2.78
N LEU A 57 -5.09 15.97 -2.33
CA LEU A 57 -5.47 14.83 -3.17
C LEU A 57 -6.87 15.02 -3.77
N ALA A 58 -7.82 15.51 -2.96
CA ALA A 58 -9.19 15.77 -3.37
C ALA A 58 -9.26 16.75 -4.54
N ALA A 59 -8.35 17.72 -4.60
CA ALA A 59 -8.31 18.75 -5.63
C ALA A 59 -7.57 18.34 -6.91
N GLN A 60 -6.92 17.16 -6.96
CA GLN A 60 -6.13 16.75 -8.13
C GLN A 60 -7.03 16.37 -9.31
N GLU A 61 -6.75 16.94 -10.49
CA GLU A 61 -7.21 16.33 -11.74
C GLU A 61 -6.49 15.00 -11.93
N PRO A 62 -7.20 13.93 -12.33
CA PRO A 62 -6.56 12.63 -12.48
C PRO A 62 -5.59 12.66 -13.68
N SER A 63 -4.45 11.98 -13.56
CA SER A 63 -3.43 11.92 -14.61
C SER A 63 -3.90 11.21 -15.89
N TRP A 64 -5.02 10.50 -15.82
CA TRP A 64 -5.73 9.84 -16.91
C TRP A 64 -7.22 9.76 -16.58
N GLU A 65 -8.06 9.42 -17.55
CA GLU A 65 -9.48 9.17 -17.29
C GLU A 65 -9.64 7.91 -16.42
N PRO A 66 -10.28 7.98 -15.24
CA PRO A 66 -10.38 6.83 -14.34
C PRO A 66 -10.95 5.58 -15.03
N GLY A 67 -10.27 4.44 -14.88
CA GLY A 67 -10.64 3.16 -15.50
C GLY A 67 -10.09 2.93 -16.92
N THR A 68 -9.41 3.91 -17.51
CA THR A 68 -8.77 3.77 -18.85
C THR A 68 -7.30 3.36 -18.77
N ALA A 69 -6.67 3.54 -17.62
CA ALA A 69 -5.30 3.15 -17.30
C ALA A 69 -5.16 2.90 -15.80
N HIS A 70 -4.02 2.34 -15.39
CA HIS A 70 -3.63 2.22 -13.98
C HIS A 70 -2.20 2.69 -13.74
N GLY A 71 -1.96 3.07 -12.50
CA GLY A 71 -0.63 3.42 -12.02
C GLY A 71 -0.65 3.51 -10.51
N GLU A 72 0.31 2.85 -9.86
CA GLU A 72 0.33 2.76 -8.42
C GLU A 72 0.38 4.15 -7.76
N SER A 73 -0.58 4.43 -6.89
CA SER A 73 -0.63 5.63 -6.04
C SER A 73 0.30 5.45 -4.84
N ALA A 74 1.60 5.25 -5.09
CA ALA A 74 2.57 4.72 -4.13
C ALA A 74 2.53 5.39 -2.75
N LEU A 75 2.51 6.73 -2.68
CA LEU A 75 2.47 7.46 -1.41
C LEU A 75 1.03 7.72 -0.89
N PHE A 76 0.03 7.60 -1.77
CA PHE A 76 -1.31 8.16 -1.54
C PHE A 76 -2.42 7.14 -1.44
N TYR A 77 -2.21 5.89 -1.88
CA TYR A 77 -3.21 4.83 -1.85
C TYR A 77 -3.85 4.70 -0.47
N GLY A 78 -3.02 4.66 0.57
CA GLY A 78 -3.44 4.59 1.96
C GLY A 78 -4.29 5.77 2.43
N HIS A 79 -4.06 6.98 1.91
CA HIS A 79 -4.89 8.15 2.22
C HIS A 79 -6.21 8.14 1.45
N LEU A 80 -6.19 7.73 0.18
CA LEU A 80 -7.40 7.58 -0.63
C LEU A 80 -8.37 6.56 -0.02
N VAL A 81 -7.84 5.39 0.37
CA VAL A 81 -8.63 4.34 1.04
C VAL A 81 -8.97 4.72 2.48
N GLY A 82 -8.01 5.28 3.22
CA GLY A 82 -8.24 5.66 4.61
C GLY A 82 -9.28 6.77 4.77
N GLU A 83 -9.40 7.69 3.81
CA GLU A 83 -10.43 8.74 3.88
C GLU A 83 -11.83 8.16 3.66
N LEU A 84 -11.98 7.13 2.81
CA LEU A 84 -13.22 6.36 2.72
C LEU A 84 -13.59 5.71 4.05
N VAL A 85 -12.61 5.07 4.72
CA VAL A 85 -12.83 4.49 6.05
C VAL A 85 -13.26 5.57 7.04
N ARG A 86 -12.54 6.69 7.13
CA ARG A 86 -12.90 7.79 8.05
C ARG A 86 -14.30 8.32 7.81
N ARG A 87 -14.72 8.48 6.55
CA ARG A 87 -16.03 9.05 6.21
C ARG A 87 -17.19 8.08 6.39
N THR A 88 -16.95 6.78 6.24
CA THR A 88 -18.00 5.75 6.34
C THR A 88 -18.09 5.09 7.71
N ASP A 89 -16.99 5.02 8.45
CA ASP A 89 -16.89 4.37 9.76
C ASP A 89 -16.65 5.37 10.91
N GLY A 90 -15.96 6.49 10.65
CA GLY A 90 -15.70 7.55 11.63
C GLY A 90 -14.38 7.42 12.39
N ARG A 91 -13.76 6.25 12.44
CA ARG A 91 -12.43 6.04 13.03
C ARG A 91 -11.30 6.41 12.06
N THR A 92 -10.10 6.63 12.59
CA THR A 92 -8.88 6.68 11.76
C THR A 92 -8.60 5.30 11.16
N LEU A 93 -7.80 5.22 10.09
CA LEU A 93 -7.52 3.93 9.45
C LEU A 93 -6.67 3.04 10.37
N GLY A 94 -5.66 3.60 11.05
CA GLY A 94 -4.84 2.87 12.00
C GLY A 94 -5.68 2.27 13.14
N ARG A 95 -6.63 3.04 13.66
CA ARG A 95 -7.56 2.56 14.69
C ARG A 95 -8.52 1.49 14.17
N PHE A 96 -9.10 1.68 13.00
CA PHE A 96 -9.96 0.67 12.36
C PHE A 96 -9.19 -0.64 12.15
N LEU A 97 -7.97 -0.56 11.61
CA LEU A 97 -7.10 -1.73 11.42
C LEU A 97 -6.81 -2.44 12.74
N ALA A 98 -6.45 -1.69 13.80
CA ALA A 98 -6.17 -2.24 15.11
C ALA A 98 -7.38 -3.00 15.70
N GLU A 99 -8.57 -2.40 15.64
CA GLU A 99 -9.78 -2.94 16.28
C GLU A 99 -10.46 -4.05 15.46
N GLU A 100 -10.46 -3.94 14.13
CA GLU A 100 -11.26 -4.81 13.25
C GLU A 100 -10.46 -5.93 12.59
N VAL A 101 -9.14 -5.77 12.47
CA VAL A 101 -8.27 -6.70 11.74
C VAL A 101 -7.20 -7.26 12.67
N CYS A 102 -6.36 -6.41 13.24
CA CYS A 102 -5.20 -6.87 14.01
C CYS A 102 -5.60 -7.49 15.36
N GLY A 103 -6.48 -6.84 16.13
CA GLY A 103 -6.91 -7.29 17.44
C GLY A 103 -7.56 -8.68 17.44
N PRO A 104 -8.62 -8.92 16.63
CA PRO A 104 -9.30 -10.23 16.56
C PRO A 104 -8.40 -11.39 16.11
N HIS A 105 -7.29 -11.09 15.44
CA HIS A 105 -6.36 -12.07 14.88
C HIS A 105 -4.97 -12.05 15.53
N GLU A 106 -4.81 -11.30 16.63
CA GLU A 106 -3.55 -11.15 17.39
C GLU A 106 -2.34 -10.77 16.52
N LEU A 107 -2.57 -9.91 15.53
CA LEU A 107 -1.54 -9.47 14.58
C LEU A 107 -0.78 -8.28 15.15
N ASP A 108 0.52 -8.45 15.39
CA ASP A 108 1.41 -7.35 15.78
C ASP A 108 1.81 -6.50 14.56
N PHE A 109 0.87 -5.66 14.11
CA PHE A 109 1.03 -4.71 13.02
C PHE A 109 0.26 -3.42 13.33
N HIS A 110 0.86 -2.27 13.00
CA HIS A 110 0.40 -0.95 13.42
C HIS A 110 0.60 0.08 12.30
N ILE A 111 -0.31 1.04 12.22
CA ILE A 111 -0.19 2.26 11.45
C ILE A 111 -0.44 3.41 12.42
N GLY A 112 0.57 4.26 12.64
CA GLY A 112 0.61 5.22 13.75
C GLY A 112 1.04 4.56 15.06
N LEU A 113 2.34 4.67 15.39
CA LEU A 113 2.94 4.06 16.57
C LEU A 113 2.76 4.91 17.84
N GLY A 114 2.26 4.27 18.90
CA GLY A 114 2.32 4.77 20.26
C GLY A 114 3.73 4.66 20.87
N PRO A 115 3.95 5.23 22.07
CA PRO A 115 5.26 5.23 22.72
C PRO A 115 5.86 3.84 22.95
N ALA A 116 5.03 2.84 23.27
CA ALA A 116 5.48 1.48 23.52
C ALA A 116 5.96 0.79 22.22
N GLU A 117 5.25 1.00 21.12
CA GLU A 117 5.61 0.46 19.82
C GLU A 117 6.86 1.16 19.26
N GLN A 118 6.99 2.49 19.43
CA GLN A 118 8.18 3.20 19.02
C GLN A 118 9.45 2.71 19.73
N ALA A 119 9.35 2.30 20.99
CA ALA A 119 10.50 1.82 21.77
C ALA A 119 11.10 0.50 21.26
N ARG A 120 10.33 -0.28 20.49
CA ARG A 120 10.75 -1.55 19.88
C ARG A 120 10.85 -1.49 18.35
N ALA A 121 10.56 -0.34 17.75
CA ALA A 121 10.72 -0.14 16.31
C ALA A 121 12.21 -0.17 15.95
N ILE A 122 12.54 -0.83 14.84
CA ILE A 122 13.90 -0.85 14.32
C ILE A 122 14.11 0.29 13.32
N GLU A 123 15.35 0.74 13.20
CA GLU A 123 15.75 1.70 12.20
C GLU A 123 15.75 1.05 10.80
N LEU A 124 15.11 1.70 9.84
CA LEU A 124 15.27 1.37 8.42
C LEU A 124 16.62 1.89 7.94
N THR A 125 17.45 0.97 7.46
CA THR A 125 18.79 1.21 6.93
C THR A 125 18.85 0.85 5.44
N GLY A 126 19.98 1.10 4.77
CA GLY A 126 20.17 0.77 3.35
C GLY A 126 19.64 1.82 2.36
N LEU A 127 18.92 2.84 2.81
CA LEU A 127 18.47 3.99 2.02
C LEU A 127 19.61 4.98 1.70
N THR A 128 20.72 4.48 1.15
CA THR A 128 21.88 5.28 0.78
C THR A 128 21.57 6.23 -0.39
N PRO A 129 22.35 7.30 -0.61
CA PRO A 129 22.21 8.14 -1.81
C PRO A 129 22.27 7.33 -3.11
N ALA A 130 23.12 6.30 -3.18
CA ALA A 130 23.23 5.43 -4.33
C ALA A 130 21.97 4.59 -4.54
N PHE A 131 21.40 4.00 -3.48
CA PHE A 131 20.13 3.28 -3.52
C PHE A 131 19.00 4.17 -4.07
N ARG A 132 18.89 5.40 -3.53
CA ARG A 132 17.88 6.37 -3.98
C ARG A 132 18.10 6.79 -5.44
N ALA A 133 19.33 7.06 -5.83
CA ALA A 133 19.64 7.43 -7.21
C ALA A 133 19.30 6.30 -8.19
N ALA A 134 19.62 5.05 -7.84
CA ALA A 134 19.29 3.88 -8.66
C ALA A 134 17.77 3.67 -8.79
N ALA A 135 17.00 3.90 -7.72
CA ALA A 135 15.54 3.81 -7.76
C ALA A 135 14.89 4.82 -8.73
N LEU A 136 15.57 5.93 -9.02
CA LEU A 136 15.11 7.01 -9.89
C LEU A 136 15.63 6.88 -11.34
N ASP A 137 16.64 6.06 -11.58
CA ASP A 137 17.33 6.02 -12.88
C ASP A 137 16.42 5.48 -13.99
N GLY A 138 16.39 6.18 -15.13
CA GLY A 138 15.57 5.81 -16.29
C GLY A 138 14.05 5.86 -16.08
N LYS A 139 13.57 6.42 -14.96
CA LYS A 139 12.13 6.50 -14.64
C LYS A 139 11.46 7.73 -15.28
N PRO A 140 10.15 7.67 -15.59
CA PRO A 140 9.43 8.80 -16.17
C PRO A 140 9.14 9.90 -15.13
N ASP A 141 8.93 11.14 -15.56
CA ASP A 141 8.63 12.29 -14.68
C ASP A 141 7.49 12.04 -13.70
N LEU A 142 6.45 11.30 -14.11
CA LEU A 142 5.33 10.94 -13.25
C LEU A 142 5.78 10.09 -12.06
N TYR A 143 6.71 9.15 -12.27
CA TYR A 143 7.31 8.34 -11.20
C TYR A 143 7.97 9.23 -10.15
N HIS A 144 8.84 10.15 -10.59
CA HIS A 144 9.55 11.06 -9.69
C HIS A 144 8.60 11.87 -8.82
N ARG A 145 7.48 12.36 -9.39
CA ARG A 145 6.45 13.09 -8.65
C ARG A 145 5.65 12.20 -7.71
N ALA A 146 5.32 10.98 -8.14
CA ALA A 146 4.49 10.04 -7.38
C ALA A 146 5.20 9.49 -6.12
N ILE A 147 6.53 9.40 -6.13
CA ILE A 147 7.30 8.87 -5.00
C ILE A 147 8.14 9.92 -4.25
N GLY A 148 8.32 11.11 -4.82
CA GLY A 148 9.20 12.16 -4.30
C GLY A 148 8.49 13.33 -3.63
N ASN A 149 7.15 13.36 -3.63
CA ASN A 149 6.35 14.47 -3.12
C ASN A 149 5.14 13.92 -2.34
N PRO A 150 4.93 14.24 -1.04
CA PRO A 150 5.73 15.12 -0.20
C PRO A 150 7.19 14.70 -0.03
N LEU A 151 8.05 15.65 0.29
CA LEU A 151 9.48 15.41 0.47
C LEU A 151 9.76 14.42 1.62
N GLY A 152 10.85 13.66 1.51
CA GLY A 152 11.39 12.88 2.62
C GLY A 152 10.94 11.42 2.74
N ALA A 153 10.05 10.92 1.86
CA ALA A 153 9.57 9.52 1.91
C ALA A 153 10.66 8.44 1.78
N GLN A 154 11.85 8.80 1.30
CA GLN A 154 13.03 7.91 1.21
C GLN A 154 14.25 8.46 1.97
N ASP A 155 14.07 9.51 2.78
CA ASP A 155 15.12 10.05 3.62
C ASP A 155 15.18 9.28 4.95
N PRO A 156 16.29 8.57 5.27
CA PRO A 156 16.46 7.88 6.54
C PRO A 156 16.19 8.76 7.76
N ALA A 157 16.51 10.05 7.71
CA ALA A 157 16.25 10.97 8.83
C ALA A 157 14.76 11.22 9.04
N VAL A 158 13.96 11.15 7.98
CA VAL A 158 12.51 11.32 8.02
C VAL A 158 11.83 10.02 8.41
N VAL A 159 12.06 8.94 7.66
CA VAL A 159 11.34 7.66 7.84
C VAL A 159 11.63 6.98 9.18
N ASN A 160 12.76 7.30 9.81
CA ASN A 160 13.08 6.83 11.14
C ASN A 160 12.70 7.80 12.27
N SER A 161 12.18 8.98 11.95
CA SER A 161 11.77 9.94 12.96
C SER A 161 10.56 9.45 13.76
N ALA A 162 10.48 9.88 15.02
CA ALA A 162 9.31 9.63 15.86
C ALA A 162 8.01 10.20 15.25
N ALA A 163 8.11 11.33 14.52
CA ALA A 163 6.97 11.95 13.84
C ALA A 163 6.44 11.07 12.70
N TRP A 164 7.33 10.53 11.85
CA TRP A 164 6.95 9.60 10.79
C TRP A 164 6.32 8.32 11.33
N ARG A 165 6.91 7.75 12.38
CA ARG A 165 6.38 6.52 13.02
C ARG A 165 5.03 6.75 13.68
N ALA A 166 4.80 7.92 14.29
CA ALA A 166 3.54 8.26 14.96
C ALA A 166 2.41 8.63 13.99
N ALA A 167 2.73 9.15 12.80
CA ALA A 167 1.74 9.51 11.80
C ALA A 167 1.02 8.28 11.23
N GLU A 168 -0.19 8.47 10.69
CA GLU A 168 -0.85 7.44 9.87
C GLU A 168 -0.59 7.73 8.39
N ILE A 169 0.36 7.00 7.78
CA ILE A 169 0.74 7.14 6.36
C ILE A 169 0.57 5.76 5.71
N PRO A 170 -0.68 5.29 5.50
CA PRO A 170 -0.96 3.86 5.46
C PRO A 170 -0.36 3.10 4.29
N ALA A 171 0.01 3.82 3.22
CA ALA A 171 0.67 3.24 2.07
C ALA A 171 2.12 2.84 2.35
N VAL A 172 2.82 3.54 3.27
CA VAL A 172 4.29 3.47 3.35
C VAL A 172 4.90 3.45 4.75
N ASN A 173 4.12 3.59 5.83
CA ASN A 173 4.67 3.61 7.19
C ASN A 173 4.13 2.56 8.16
N GLY A 174 3.52 1.48 7.66
CA GLY A 174 3.12 0.35 8.50
C GLY A 174 4.32 -0.31 9.17
N HIS A 175 4.16 -0.67 10.45
CA HIS A 175 5.18 -1.35 11.24
C HIS A 175 4.61 -2.63 11.83
N GLY A 176 5.31 -3.74 11.67
CA GLY A 176 4.89 -5.01 12.27
C GLY A 176 5.91 -6.11 12.07
N THR A 177 5.49 -7.33 12.38
CA THR A 177 6.33 -8.52 12.22
C THR A 177 5.97 -9.28 10.95
N ALA A 178 6.92 -10.03 10.38
CA ALA A 178 6.64 -10.88 9.22
C ALA A 178 5.51 -11.88 9.54
N ARG A 179 5.46 -12.39 10.78
CA ARG A 179 4.35 -13.24 11.26
C ARG A 179 3.00 -12.54 11.20
N ALA A 180 2.91 -11.29 11.63
CA ALA A 180 1.67 -10.53 11.60
C ALA A 180 1.19 -10.27 10.16
N VAL A 181 2.11 -9.94 9.25
CA VAL A 181 1.76 -9.69 7.85
C VAL A 181 1.36 -10.98 7.13
N ALA A 182 2.08 -12.10 7.32
CA ALA A 182 1.62 -13.40 6.82
C ALA A 182 0.27 -13.83 7.45
N GLY A 183 0.09 -13.53 8.75
CA GLY A 183 -1.15 -13.77 9.48
C GLY A 183 -2.34 -12.99 8.93
N PHE A 184 -2.14 -11.76 8.44
CA PHE A 184 -3.17 -10.98 7.75
C PHE A 184 -3.69 -11.71 6.51
N TYR A 185 -2.80 -12.17 5.62
CA TYR A 185 -3.18 -12.96 4.45
C TYR A 185 -3.91 -14.26 4.85
N SER A 186 -3.47 -14.91 5.92
CA SER A 186 -4.12 -16.14 6.43
C SER A 186 -5.52 -15.87 6.99
N ALA A 187 -5.76 -14.67 7.52
CA ALA A 187 -7.03 -14.26 8.10
C ALA A 187 -8.06 -13.78 7.06
N LEU A 188 -7.66 -13.48 5.82
CA LEU A 188 -8.55 -12.92 4.79
C LEU A 188 -9.88 -13.69 4.59
N PRO A 189 -9.92 -15.04 4.55
CA PRO A 189 -11.19 -15.79 4.44
C PRO A 189 -12.14 -15.63 5.63
N ARG A 190 -11.66 -15.09 6.76
CA ARG A 190 -12.48 -14.76 7.94
C ARG A 190 -12.86 -13.28 7.99
N LEU A 191 -12.08 -12.42 7.32
CA LEU A 191 -12.27 -10.97 7.28
C LEU A 191 -13.23 -10.54 6.17
N LEU A 192 -13.24 -11.28 5.07
CA LEU A 192 -14.06 -10.99 3.89
C LEU A 192 -15.02 -12.15 3.61
N SER A 193 -16.18 -11.82 3.04
CA SER A 193 -17.05 -12.84 2.44
C SER A 193 -16.31 -13.56 1.30
N ALA A 194 -16.72 -14.80 1.01
CA ALA A 194 -16.08 -15.60 -0.04
C ALA A 194 -16.14 -14.89 -1.41
N ASP A 195 -17.28 -14.26 -1.73
CA ASP A 195 -17.47 -13.53 -2.98
C ASP A 195 -16.56 -12.31 -3.06
N LEU A 196 -16.49 -11.50 -1.99
CA LEU A 196 -15.64 -10.32 -1.96
C LEU A 196 -14.15 -10.68 -1.98
N LEU A 197 -13.75 -11.76 -1.29
CA LEU A 197 -12.38 -12.24 -1.34
C LEU A 197 -12.00 -12.65 -2.76
N ALA A 198 -12.85 -13.44 -3.42
CA ALA A 198 -12.61 -13.86 -4.80
C ALA A 198 -12.52 -12.65 -5.76
N GLU A 199 -13.38 -11.65 -5.59
CA GLU A 199 -13.34 -10.43 -6.39
C GLU A 199 -12.08 -9.59 -6.09
N ALA A 200 -11.70 -9.47 -4.81
CA ALA A 200 -10.53 -8.70 -4.40
C ALA A 200 -9.21 -9.27 -4.90
N THR A 201 -9.13 -10.60 -5.05
CA THR A 201 -7.95 -11.30 -5.55
C THR A 201 -8.05 -11.64 -7.03
N THR A 202 -9.04 -11.09 -7.74
CA THR A 202 -9.14 -11.17 -9.21
C THR A 202 -8.63 -9.86 -9.82
N ALA A 203 -7.81 -9.95 -10.87
CA ALA A 203 -7.32 -8.77 -11.58
C ALA A 203 -8.48 -7.92 -12.10
N GLN A 204 -8.53 -6.67 -11.63
CA GLN A 204 -9.47 -5.63 -12.06
C GLN A 204 -8.91 -4.83 -13.25
N CYS A 205 -7.58 -4.77 -13.35
CA CYS A 205 -6.85 -4.26 -14.51
C CYS A 205 -5.50 -4.96 -14.63
N SER A 206 -4.99 -5.01 -15.86
CA SER A 206 -3.69 -5.58 -16.21
C SER A 206 -3.07 -4.81 -17.38
N GLY A 207 -1.76 -4.59 -17.34
CA GLY A 207 -1.05 -3.89 -18.40
C GLY A 207 0.13 -3.07 -17.89
N MET A 208 0.59 -2.12 -18.70
CA MET A 208 1.70 -1.24 -18.33
C MET A 208 1.25 -0.23 -17.27
N ASP A 209 1.88 -0.29 -16.09
CA ASP A 209 1.71 0.70 -15.03
C ASP A 209 2.25 2.06 -15.48
N ALA A 210 1.37 3.08 -15.52
CA ALA A 210 1.72 4.41 -16.01
C ALA A 210 2.70 5.17 -15.10
N VAL A 211 2.82 4.77 -13.83
CA VAL A 211 3.75 5.38 -12.86
C VAL A 211 5.08 4.64 -12.88
N PHE A 212 5.07 3.32 -12.71
CA PHE A 212 6.29 2.52 -12.53
C PHE A 212 6.94 2.05 -13.84
N GLY A 213 6.20 2.05 -14.95
CA GLY A 213 6.67 1.62 -16.26
C GLY A 213 6.93 0.11 -16.35
N ALA A 214 6.18 -0.69 -15.61
CA ALA A 214 6.29 -2.15 -15.57
C ALA A 214 4.93 -2.81 -15.86
N GLN A 215 4.93 -4.05 -16.33
CA GLN A 215 3.70 -4.83 -16.42
C GLN A 215 3.22 -5.18 -15.03
N THR A 216 1.99 -4.81 -14.69
CA THR A 216 1.35 -5.11 -13.40
C THR A 216 -0.09 -5.53 -13.62
N SER A 217 -0.62 -6.29 -12.67
CA SER A 217 -2.05 -6.56 -12.54
C SER A 217 -2.48 -6.22 -11.12
N TRP A 218 -3.60 -5.51 -10.99
CA TRP A 218 -4.12 -5.08 -9.68
C TRP A 218 -5.51 -5.66 -9.44
N GLY A 219 -5.68 -6.28 -8.28
CA GLY A 219 -6.96 -6.62 -7.68
C GLY A 219 -7.54 -5.43 -6.93
N LEU A 220 -8.31 -5.70 -5.88
CA LEU A 220 -8.78 -4.66 -4.96
C LEU A 220 -7.78 -4.52 -3.80
N GLY A 221 -6.68 -3.82 -4.08
CA GLY A 221 -5.61 -3.52 -3.12
C GLY A 221 -4.47 -4.53 -3.05
N PHE A 222 -4.48 -5.54 -3.93
CA PHE A 222 -3.44 -6.55 -4.05
C PHE A 222 -2.84 -6.53 -5.46
N GLY A 223 -1.52 -6.68 -5.56
CA GLY A 223 -0.88 -7.08 -6.81
C GLY A 223 -1.23 -8.54 -7.11
N ILE A 224 -1.56 -8.84 -8.36
CA ILE A 224 -2.00 -10.16 -8.82
C ILE A 224 -0.96 -10.76 -9.75
N ASP A 225 -0.62 -12.02 -9.51
CA ASP A 225 0.25 -12.82 -10.38
C ASP A 225 -0.30 -14.25 -10.51
N GLY A 226 -0.97 -14.54 -11.62
CA GLY A 226 -1.69 -15.81 -11.79
C GLY A 226 -2.77 -16.01 -10.72
N ASP A 227 -2.64 -17.08 -9.95
CA ASP A 227 -3.52 -17.40 -8.81
C ASP A 227 -3.01 -16.80 -7.48
N ASP A 228 -1.82 -16.19 -7.51
CA ASP A 228 -1.15 -15.62 -6.35
C ASP A 228 -1.49 -14.12 -6.23
N TYR A 229 -1.50 -13.62 -5.00
CA TYR A 229 -1.76 -12.20 -4.74
C TYR A 229 -0.97 -11.71 -3.53
N GLY A 230 -0.50 -10.48 -3.59
CA GLY A 230 0.36 -9.93 -2.55
C GLY A 230 0.68 -8.46 -2.74
N MET A 231 1.68 -7.99 -2.01
CA MET A 231 2.17 -6.63 -2.14
C MET A 231 3.67 -6.58 -1.88
N GLY A 232 4.38 -5.93 -2.80
CA GLY A 232 5.78 -5.57 -2.62
C GLY A 232 5.92 -4.29 -1.79
N GLY A 233 7.00 -4.21 -1.02
CA GLY A 233 7.36 -3.07 -0.21
C GLY A 233 8.79 -2.61 -0.49
N LEU A 234 9.08 -1.37 -0.11
CA LEU A 234 10.40 -0.75 -0.25
C LEU A 234 11.51 -1.68 0.24
N GLY A 235 12.58 -1.83 -0.53
CA GLY A 235 13.77 -2.56 -0.08
C GLY A 235 13.64 -4.09 -0.11
N GLY A 236 12.73 -4.62 -0.92
CA GLY A 236 12.54 -6.06 -1.11
C GLY A 236 11.67 -6.73 -0.05
N ASN A 237 10.92 -5.93 0.72
CA ASN A 237 9.90 -6.46 1.61
C ASN A 237 8.75 -7.02 0.75
N TYR A 238 8.16 -8.14 1.16
CA TYR A 238 7.06 -8.74 0.42
C TYR A 238 6.14 -9.52 1.35
N ALA A 239 4.86 -9.57 1.02
CA ALA A 239 3.95 -10.55 1.59
C ALA A 239 2.80 -10.87 0.62
N GLY A 240 2.31 -12.10 0.67
CA GLY A 240 1.26 -12.56 -0.22
C GLY A 240 0.72 -13.94 0.15
N ALA A 241 -0.17 -14.43 -0.71
CA ALA A 241 -0.75 -15.76 -0.66
C ALA A 241 -0.68 -16.44 -2.03
N ALA A 242 -0.31 -17.73 -2.02
CA ALA A 242 -0.06 -18.58 -3.17
C ALA A 242 -0.44 -20.05 -2.87
N GLY A 243 -1.62 -20.26 -2.27
CA GLY A 243 -2.02 -21.53 -1.63
C GLY A 243 -1.37 -21.79 -0.27
N TYR A 244 -0.33 -21.03 0.07
CA TYR A 244 0.21 -20.79 1.40
C TYR A 244 0.32 -19.28 1.61
N THR A 245 0.61 -18.82 2.82
CA THR A 245 0.89 -17.40 3.09
C THR A 245 2.35 -17.19 3.40
N PHE A 246 2.94 -16.14 2.84
CA PHE A 246 4.35 -15.83 3.01
C PHE A 246 4.52 -14.34 3.31
N ALA A 247 5.52 -14.02 4.13
CA ALA A 247 5.95 -12.66 4.35
C ALA A 247 7.44 -12.61 4.69
N PHE A 248 8.14 -11.66 4.06
CA PHE A 248 9.52 -11.31 4.35
C PHE A 248 9.57 -9.82 4.72
N LEU A 249 10.00 -9.53 5.95
CA LEU A 249 10.25 -8.17 6.42
C LEU A 249 11.69 -7.98 6.89
N ALA A 250 12.33 -6.91 6.44
CA ALA A 250 13.71 -6.55 6.79
C ALA A 250 13.86 -5.04 7.05
N GLY A 251 14.59 -4.69 8.11
CA GLY A 251 14.98 -3.30 8.42
C GLY A 251 16.16 -2.78 7.60
N HIS A 252 16.63 -3.53 6.61
CA HIS A 252 17.68 -3.10 5.69
C HIS A 252 17.16 -3.19 4.26
N ALA A 253 17.05 -2.05 3.60
CA ALA A 253 16.62 -1.98 2.22
C ALA A 253 17.62 -2.69 1.29
N GLY A 254 17.10 -3.55 0.44
CA GLY A 254 17.82 -4.26 -0.61
C GLY A 254 16.89 -4.53 -1.80
N ASP A 255 17.09 -5.66 -2.46
CA ASP A 255 16.27 -6.21 -3.53
C ASP A 255 15.32 -7.31 -3.02
N PHE A 256 14.49 -7.80 -3.94
CA PHE A 256 13.53 -8.88 -3.68
C PHE A 256 14.19 -10.26 -3.64
N ASP A 257 15.44 -10.43 -4.09
CA ASP A 257 16.15 -11.71 -4.17
C ASP A 257 16.14 -12.44 -2.83
N ARG A 258 16.32 -11.70 -1.71
CA ARG A 258 16.27 -12.29 -0.36
C ARG A 258 14.91 -12.87 0.01
N ALA A 259 13.83 -12.23 -0.42
CA ALA A 259 12.47 -12.73 -0.22
C ALA A 259 12.24 -13.96 -1.11
N THR A 260 12.62 -13.87 -2.38
CA THR A 260 12.53 -14.95 -3.38
C THR A 260 13.31 -16.20 -2.96
N ASP A 261 14.54 -16.05 -2.47
CA ASP A 261 15.38 -17.15 -1.99
C ASP A 261 14.73 -17.87 -0.79
N LEU A 262 14.23 -17.10 0.16
CA LEU A 262 13.56 -17.65 1.34
C LEU A 262 12.26 -18.37 0.97
N GLU A 263 11.49 -17.80 0.04
CA GLU A 263 10.26 -18.40 -0.45
C GLU A 263 10.55 -19.66 -1.26
N ASN A 264 11.58 -19.67 -2.11
CA ASN A 264 12.03 -20.85 -2.84
C ASN A 264 12.47 -21.98 -1.90
N ALA A 265 13.12 -21.66 -0.78
CA ALA A 265 13.44 -22.63 0.25
C ALA A 265 12.17 -23.23 0.90
N LEU A 266 11.14 -22.41 1.16
CA LEU A 266 9.84 -22.88 1.65
C LEU A 266 9.13 -23.77 0.60
N ARG A 267 9.07 -23.31 -0.65
CA ARG A 267 8.44 -24.03 -1.77
C ARG A 267 9.08 -25.40 -1.99
N ALA A 268 10.40 -25.50 -1.87
CA ALA A 268 11.11 -26.79 -1.94
C ALA A 268 10.65 -27.78 -0.83
N VAL A 269 10.40 -27.30 0.39
CA VAL A 269 9.86 -28.11 1.49
C VAL A 269 8.42 -28.55 1.21
N LEU A 270 7.62 -27.69 0.56
CA LEU A 270 6.24 -27.97 0.17
C LEU A 270 6.11 -28.83 -1.10
N GLY A 271 7.22 -29.14 -1.78
CA GLY A 271 7.22 -29.89 -3.04
C GLY A 271 6.73 -29.07 -4.25
N LEU A 272 6.81 -27.74 -4.17
CA LEU A 272 6.44 -26.81 -5.24
C LEU A 272 7.68 -26.43 -6.08
N GLY A 273 7.47 -26.04 -7.34
CA GLY A 273 8.53 -25.52 -8.21
C GLY A 273 9.01 -24.13 -7.78
N PRO A 274 10.26 -23.73 -8.06
CA PRO A 274 10.77 -22.42 -7.68
C PRO A 274 10.06 -21.29 -8.45
N ILE A 275 10.01 -20.11 -7.85
CA ILE A 275 9.73 -18.84 -8.52
C ILE A 275 10.94 -18.55 -9.41
N LEU A 276 10.67 -18.30 -10.70
CA LEU A 276 11.68 -17.96 -11.70
C LEU A 276 11.71 -16.43 -11.86
N GLU A 277 12.92 -15.86 -11.93
CA GLU A 277 13.16 -14.45 -12.26
C GLU A 277 12.81 -14.11 -13.72
#